data_AF-A0A2S7M129-F1
#
_entry.id   AF-A0A2S7M129-F1
#
_cell.length_a   1.000
_cell.length_b   1.000
_cell.length_c   1.000
_cell.angle_alpha   90.00
_cell.angle_beta   90.00
_cell.angle_gamma   90.00
#
_symmetry.space_group_name_H-M   'P 1'
#
loop_
_entity.id
_entity.type
_entity.pdbx_description
1 polymer ?
#
loop_
_entity_poly.entity_id
_entity_poly.type
_entity_poly.pdbx_seq_one_letter_code
_entity_poly.pdbx_strand_id
1 'polypeptide(L)'
;MAKYTEWLTEEGLIKIEGWARDGLIDKQIAQNIGVSERTFTDWKKKFSSISSALKKGKEVVDRQVENALFKSATGYEYTEVTEELTEKGMEITKKVTKQVAPNPVAAIFWLKNRKPDEWRDRKETQISGEMSVSNPFANLSEEELRRLAEDDG
;
A
#
# COMPACT_ATOMS: atom_id res chain seq x y z
N MET A 1 34.11 -8.45 6.68
CA MET A 1 32.76 -9.04 6.76
C MET A 1 31.82 -8.21 5.89
N ALA A 2 30.91 -8.85 5.15
CA ALA A 2 29.95 -8.10 4.34
C ALA A 2 28.97 -7.36 5.25
N LYS A 3 28.66 -6.10 4.95
CA LYS A 3 27.89 -5.20 5.83
C LYS A 3 26.51 -5.75 6.23
N TYR A 4 25.94 -6.68 5.48
CA TYR A 4 24.64 -7.30 5.80
C TYR A 4 24.69 -8.30 6.96
N THR A 5 25.85 -8.88 7.32
CA THR A 5 25.90 -9.98 8.29
C THR A 5 25.38 -9.58 9.66
N GLU A 6 25.66 -8.35 10.10
CA GLU A 6 25.13 -7.77 11.34
C GLU A 6 23.60 -7.66 11.32
N TRP A 7 23.04 -7.30 10.17
CA TRP A 7 21.60 -7.09 9.99
C TRP A 7 20.80 -8.37 9.76
N LEU A 8 21.48 -9.52 9.68
CA LEU A 8 20.88 -10.86 9.68
C LEU A 8 20.90 -11.52 11.07
N THR A 9 21.55 -10.89 12.05
CA THR A 9 21.49 -11.33 13.45
C THR A 9 20.12 -11.01 14.05
N GLU A 10 19.78 -11.68 15.15
CA GLU A 10 18.56 -11.41 15.91
C GLU A 10 18.46 -9.94 16.33
N GLU A 11 19.53 -9.35 16.86
CA GLU A 11 19.57 -7.94 17.25
C GLU A 11 19.35 -6.99 16.06
N GLY A 12 19.99 -7.27 14.92
CA GLY A 12 19.84 -6.49 13.70
C GLY A 12 18.41 -6.54 13.16
N LEU A 13 17.78 -7.71 13.18
CA LEU A 13 16.39 -7.89 12.76
C LEU A 13 15.42 -7.19 13.71
N ILE A 14 15.66 -7.23 15.02
CA ILE A 14 14.86 -6.51 16.03
C ILE A 14 14.89 -5.01 15.77
N LYS A 15 16.06 -4.42 15.46
CA LYS A 15 16.19 -3.00 15.12
C LYS A 15 15.39 -2.64 13.85
N ILE A 16 15.51 -3.47 12.81
CA ILE A 16 14.77 -3.28 11.55
C ILE A 16 13.25 -3.37 11.76
N GLU A 17 12.79 -4.36 12.53
CA GLU A 17 11.37 -4.49 12.91
C GLU A 17 10.89 -3.28 13.71
N GLY A 18 11.71 -2.80 14.67
CA GLY A 18 11.44 -1.60 15.46
C GLY A 18 11.24 -0.36 14.59
N TRP A 19 12.17 -0.08 13.69
CA TRP A 19 12.03 1.05 12.77
C TRP A 19 10.81 0.94 11.84
N ALA A 20 10.48 -0.26 11.38
CA ALA A 20 9.27 -0.49 10.61
C ALA A 20 8.00 -0.21 11.44
N ARG A 21 8.00 -0.57 12.73
CA ARG A 21 6.94 -0.24 13.69
C ARG A 21 6.86 1.26 14.01
N ASP A 22 7.96 1.98 13.90
CA ASP A 22 7.97 3.43 14.04
C ASP A 22 7.51 4.16 12.76
N GLY A 23 7.17 3.42 11.70
CA GLY A 23 6.67 3.96 10.43
C GLY A 23 7.76 4.43 9.47
N LEU A 24 9.03 4.05 9.69
CA LEU A 24 10.11 4.46 8.79
C LEU A 24 9.97 3.78 7.41
N ILE A 25 10.25 4.55 6.37
CA ILE A 25 10.33 4.04 5.00
C ILE A 25 11.70 3.40 4.75
N ASP A 26 11.76 2.51 3.75
CA ASP A 26 12.96 1.74 3.43
C ASP A 26 14.21 2.60 3.19
N LYS A 27 14.03 3.81 2.66
CA LYS A 27 15.09 4.81 2.49
C LYS A 27 15.69 5.28 3.83
N GLN A 28 14.85 5.53 4.84
CA GLN A 28 15.30 5.95 6.18
C GLN A 28 15.96 4.78 6.92
N ILE A 29 15.40 3.57 6.77
CA ILE A 29 16.01 2.35 7.32
C ILE A 29 17.39 2.11 6.71
N ALA A 30 17.53 2.27 5.38
CA ALA A 30 18.82 2.16 4.70
C ALA A 30 19.84 3.19 5.22
N GLN A 31 19.40 4.43 5.48
CA GLN A 31 20.24 5.46 6.09
C GLN A 31 20.71 5.07 7.50
N ASN A 32 19.82 4.55 8.36
CA ASN A 32 20.18 4.09 9.71
C ASN A 32 21.20 2.92 9.68
N ILE A 33 21.09 2.04 8.68
CA ILE A 33 22.04 0.95 8.42
C ILE A 33 23.37 1.48 7.81
N GLY A 34 23.34 2.69 7.24
CA GLY A 34 24.46 3.31 6.53
C GLY A 34 24.71 2.73 5.14
N VAL A 35 23.66 2.28 4.44
CA VAL A 35 23.74 1.79 3.06
C VAL A 35 22.84 2.59 2.13
N SER A 36 23.04 2.48 0.82
CA SER A 36 22.11 3.06 -0.14
C SER A 36 20.75 2.34 -0.11
N GLU A 37 19.68 3.03 -0.45
CA GLU A 37 18.34 2.46 -0.59
C GLU A 37 18.32 1.28 -1.60
N ARG A 38 19.11 1.39 -2.67
CA ARG A 38 19.27 0.31 -3.67
C ARG A 38 19.88 -0.93 -3.03
N THR A 39 20.97 -0.76 -2.26
CA THR A 39 21.62 -1.86 -1.53
C THR A 39 20.65 -2.52 -0.55
N PHE A 40 19.89 -1.74 0.21
CA PHE A 40 18.90 -2.28 1.13
C PHE A 40 17.77 -3.02 0.40
N THR A 41 17.36 -2.51 -0.77
CA THR A 41 16.38 -3.19 -1.64
C THR A 41 16.88 -4.54 -2.11
N ASP A 42 18.14 -4.65 -2.52
CA ASP A 42 18.76 -5.91 -2.91
C ASP A 42 18.85 -6.88 -1.73
N TRP A 43 19.12 -6.38 -0.52
CA TRP A 43 19.15 -7.21 0.70
C TRP A 43 17.77 -7.79 1.03
N LYS A 44 16.69 -7.00 0.94
CA LYS A 44 15.32 -7.51 1.15
C LYS A 44 14.96 -8.64 0.18
N LYS A 45 15.38 -8.52 -1.09
CA LYS A 45 15.18 -9.57 -2.11
C LYS A 45 15.98 -10.83 -1.80
N LYS A 46 17.21 -10.66 -1.31
CA LYS A 46 18.15 -11.76 -1.05
C LYS A 46 17.87 -12.47 0.27
N PHE A 47 17.38 -11.77 1.29
CA PHE A 47 17.25 -12.27 2.65
C PHE A 47 15.81 -12.14 3.15
N SER A 48 15.10 -13.27 3.18
CA SER A 48 13.69 -13.34 3.62
C SER A 48 13.50 -12.89 5.07
N SER A 49 14.49 -13.04 5.94
CA SER A 49 14.45 -12.61 7.35
C SER A 49 14.22 -11.10 7.49
N ILE A 50 14.93 -10.28 6.70
CA ILE A 50 14.76 -8.82 6.69
C ILE A 50 13.35 -8.45 6.21
N SER A 51 12.87 -9.09 5.13
CA SER A 51 11.52 -8.85 4.60
C SER A 51 10.43 -9.24 5.61
N SER A 52 10.60 -10.36 6.31
CA SER A 52 9.69 -10.79 7.38
C SER A 52 9.68 -9.82 8.56
N ALA A 53 10.85 -9.35 9.01
CA ALA A 53 10.96 -8.37 10.09
C ALA A 53 10.24 -7.04 9.73
N LEU A 54 10.44 -6.54 8.50
CA LEU A 54 9.74 -5.36 8.01
C LEU A 54 8.23 -5.56 7.97
N LYS A 55 7.76 -6.70 7.46
CA LYS A 55 6.32 -7.00 7.37
C LYS A 55 5.67 -7.06 8.75
N LYS A 56 6.33 -7.72 9.71
CA LYS A 56 5.86 -7.81 11.09
C LYS A 56 5.83 -6.46 11.79
N GLY A 57 6.84 -5.61 11.57
CA GLY A 57 6.87 -4.26 12.11
C GLY A 57 5.73 -3.38 11.57
N LYS A 58 5.46 -3.46 10.26
CA LYS A 58 4.44 -2.67 9.58
C LYS A 58 3.00 -3.05 9.95
N GLU A 59 2.72 -4.32 10.27
CA GLU A 59 1.36 -4.78 10.60
C GLU A 59 0.69 -3.97 11.72
N VAL A 60 1.45 -3.57 12.75
CA VAL A 60 0.92 -2.77 13.86
C VAL A 60 0.59 -1.34 13.42
N VAL A 61 1.46 -0.71 12.64
CA VAL A 61 1.28 0.65 12.14
C VAL A 61 0.13 0.70 11.13
N ASP A 62 0.09 -0.27 10.23
CA ASP A 62 -0.99 -0.40 9.24
C ASP A 62 -2.34 -0.50 9.95
N ARG A 63 -2.44 -1.32 11.02
CA ARG A 63 -3.65 -1.38 11.86
C ARG A 63 -4.00 -0.05 12.53
N GLN A 64 -3.02 0.73 12.99
CA GLN A 64 -3.28 2.04 13.59
C GLN A 64 -3.85 3.01 12.55
N VAL A 65 -3.29 3.01 11.35
CA VAL A 65 -3.78 3.81 10.22
C VAL A 65 -5.19 3.36 9.81
N GLU A 66 -5.44 2.05 9.73
CA GLU A 66 -6.78 1.49 9.45
C GLU A 66 -7.81 1.93 10.50
N ASN A 67 -7.46 1.90 11.79
CA ASN A 67 -8.35 2.36 12.87
C ASN A 67 -8.61 3.87 12.79
N ALA A 68 -7.58 4.67 12.50
CA ALA A 68 -7.75 6.11 12.31
C ALA A 68 -8.64 6.42 11.09
N LEU A 69 -8.44 5.70 9.98
CA LEU A 69 -9.29 5.80 8.79
C LEU A 69 -10.73 5.39 9.09
N PHE A 70 -10.94 4.30 9.85
CA PHE A 70 -12.26 3.86 10.28
C PHE A 70 -12.97 4.93 11.12
N LYS A 71 -12.30 5.47 12.15
CA LYS A 71 -12.83 6.58 12.95
C LYS A 71 -13.17 7.80 12.08
N SER A 72 -12.31 8.14 11.12
CA SER A 72 -12.60 9.21 10.18
C SER A 72 -13.84 8.90 9.32
N ALA A 73 -13.97 7.66 8.83
CA ALA A 73 -15.09 7.22 8.00
C ALA A 73 -16.43 7.19 8.75
N THR A 74 -16.44 6.88 10.06
CA THR A 74 -17.66 6.80 10.88
C THR A 74 -17.96 8.07 11.66
N GLY A 75 -17.00 8.98 11.76
CA GLY A 75 -17.02 10.04 12.78
C GLY A 75 -16.65 9.50 14.15
N TYR A 76 -16.28 10.41 15.06
CA TYR A 76 -15.90 10.07 16.43
C TYR A 76 -16.08 11.27 17.36
N GLU A 77 -16.31 10.99 18.64
CA GLU A 77 -16.31 11.99 19.70
C GLU A 77 -14.89 12.16 20.24
N TYR A 78 -14.52 13.40 20.56
CA TYR A 78 -13.33 13.69 21.35
C TYR A 78 -13.63 14.78 22.36
N THR A 79 -12.91 14.74 23.48
CA THR A 79 -13.01 15.77 24.50
C THR A 79 -11.87 16.76 24.33
N GLU A 80 -12.21 18.01 24.05
CA GLU A 80 -11.29 19.13 24.09
C GLU A 80 -11.20 19.65 25.53
N VAL A 81 -9.98 19.66 26.06
CA VAL A 81 -9.67 20.19 27.38
C VAL A 81 -8.89 21.48 27.19
N THR A 82 -9.38 22.57 27.76
CA THR A 82 -8.68 23.85 27.83
C THR A 82 -8.08 23.97 29.23
N GLU A 83 -6.75 24.12 29.28
CA GLU A 83 -6.01 24.40 30.50
C GLU A 83 -5.51 25.83 30.44
N GLU A 84 -5.71 26.57 31.52
CA GLU A 84 -5.24 27.94 31.66
C GLU A 84 -4.40 28.06 32.92
N LEU A 85 -3.42 28.97 32.88
CA LEU A 85 -2.59 29.28 34.04
C LEU A 85 -3.38 30.18 34.99
N THR A 86 -3.74 29.65 36.16
CA THR A 86 -4.39 30.40 37.24
C THR A 86 -3.38 30.69 38.36
N GLU A 87 -3.79 31.48 39.35
CA GLU A 87 -2.94 31.79 40.52
C GLU A 87 -2.53 30.54 41.32
N LYS A 88 -3.22 29.41 41.14
CA LYS A 88 -2.96 28.13 41.81
C LYS A 88 -2.13 27.14 40.96
N GLY A 89 -1.79 27.50 39.73
CA GLY A 89 -1.08 26.64 38.78
C GLY A 89 -1.87 26.42 37.49
N MET A 90 -1.48 25.43 36.69
CA MET A 90 -2.21 25.04 35.49
C MET A 90 -3.51 24.32 35.89
N GLU A 91 -4.67 24.91 35.59
CA GLU A 91 -5.98 24.33 35.90
C GLU A 91 -6.79 24.11 34.62
N ILE A 92 -7.53 23.00 34.58
CA ILE A 92 -8.48 22.72 33.51
C ILE A 92 -9.68 23.66 33.68
N THR A 93 -9.85 24.62 32.78
CA THR A 93 -10.93 25.62 32.84
C THR A 93 -12.16 25.20 32.04
N LYS A 94 -11.99 24.35 31.02
CA LYS A 94 -13.09 23.93 30.16
C LYS A 94 -12.90 22.51 29.66
N LYS A 95 -13.99 21.74 29.67
CA LYS A 95 -14.06 20.40 29.06
C LYS A 95 -15.26 20.35 28.13
N VAL A 96 -15.02 20.23 26.82
CA VAL A 96 -16.08 20.18 25.80
C VAL A 96 -15.98 18.89 25.02
N THR A 97 -17.07 18.11 25.00
CA THR A 97 -17.19 16.98 24.08
C THR A 97 -17.62 17.50 22.71
N LYS A 98 -16.80 17.25 21.69
CA LYS A 98 -17.07 17.61 20.30
C LYS A 98 -17.25 16.34 19.47
N GLN A 99 -18.16 16.40 18.51
CA GLN A 99 -18.37 15.35 17.53
C GLN A 99 -17.67 15.72 16.22
N VAL A 100 -16.81 14.83 15.73
CA VAL A 100 -16.26 14.91 14.38
C VAL A 100 -17.21 14.17 13.45
N ALA A 101 -17.73 14.88 12.44
CA ALA A 101 -18.61 14.28 11.46
C ALA A 101 -17.88 13.18 10.64
N PRO A 102 -18.60 12.14 10.20
CA PRO A 102 -18.05 11.15 9.28
C PRO A 102 -17.48 11.79 8.01
N ASN A 103 -16.33 11.32 7.55
CA ASN A 103 -15.73 11.72 6.29
C ASN A 103 -16.21 10.78 5.17
N PRO A 104 -17.03 11.27 4.21
CA PRO A 104 -17.59 10.43 3.15
C PRO A 104 -16.53 9.87 2.21
N VAL A 105 -15.41 10.56 1.98
CA VAL A 105 -14.31 10.07 1.13
C VAL A 105 -13.61 8.88 1.79
N ALA A 106 -13.36 8.95 3.10
CA ALA A 106 -12.79 7.84 3.86
C ALA A 106 -13.73 6.61 3.84
N ALA A 107 -15.04 6.84 3.99
CA ALA A 107 -16.05 5.79 3.90
C ALA A 107 -16.11 5.15 2.50
N ILE A 108 -16.10 5.95 1.43
CA ILE A 108 -16.06 5.45 0.04
C ILE A 108 -14.80 4.60 -0.20
N PHE A 109 -13.63 5.09 0.23
CA PHE A 109 -12.38 4.35 0.05
C PHE A 109 -12.38 3.02 0.81
N TRP A 110 -12.87 3.03 2.06
CA TRP A 110 -13.03 1.82 2.87
C TRP A 110 -13.95 0.79 2.21
N LEU A 111 -15.10 1.23 1.69
CA LEU A 111 -16.08 0.38 1.03
C LEU A 111 -15.55 -0.17 -0.30
N LYS A 112 -14.84 0.63 -1.10
CA LYS A 112 -14.16 0.17 -2.32
C LYS A 112 -13.14 -0.94 -2.03
N ASN A 113 -12.46 -0.89 -0.89
CA ASN A 113 -11.48 -1.91 -0.50
C ASN A 113 -12.12 -3.18 0.09
N ARG A 114 -13.16 -3.05 0.92
CA ARG A 114 -13.78 -4.19 1.62
C ARG A 114 -14.96 -4.85 0.89
N LYS A 115 -15.62 -4.10 0.01
CA LYS A 115 -16.77 -4.54 -0.80
C LYS A 115 -16.57 -4.15 -2.26
N PRO A 116 -15.48 -4.61 -2.90
CA PRO A 116 -15.15 -4.18 -4.26
C PRO A 116 -16.25 -4.51 -5.27
N ASP A 117 -16.96 -5.63 -5.12
CA ASP A 117 -18.01 -6.02 -6.08
C ASP A 117 -19.22 -5.07 -6.08
N GLU A 118 -19.51 -4.44 -4.95
CA GLU A 118 -20.63 -3.50 -4.77
C GLU A 118 -20.21 -2.04 -5.03
N TRP A 119 -18.97 -1.65 -4.67
CA TRP A 119 -18.55 -0.25 -4.59
C TRP A 119 -17.49 0.17 -5.60
N ARG A 120 -16.82 -0.78 -6.27
CA ARG A 120 -15.84 -0.44 -7.30
C ARG A 120 -16.58 0.03 -8.54
N ASP A 121 -16.03 1.05 -9.20
CA ASP A 121 -16.66 1.63 -10.39
C ASP A 121 -16.74 0.55 -11.48
N ARG A 122 -17.95 0.11 -11.84
CA ARG A 122 -18.18 -0.82 -12.95
C ARG A 122 -17.80 -0.11 -14.25
N LYS A 123 -16.67 -0.48 -14.84
CA LYS A 123 -16.43 -0.24 -16.26
C LYS A 123 -17.07 -1.38 -17.05
N GLU A 124 -18.35 -1.25 -17.37
CA GLU A 124 -18.95 -2.06 -18.43
C GLU A 124 -18.36 -1.58 -19.75
N THR A 125 -17.20 -2.11 -20.14
CA THR A 125 -16.72 -1.99 -21.51
C THR A 125 -17.51 -2.99 -22.34
N GLN A 126 -18.66 -2.57 -22.88
CA GLN A 126 -19.27 -3.29 -23.98
C GLN A 126 -18.28 -3.21 -25.15
N ILE A 127 -17.49 -4.26 -25.34
CA ILE A 127 -16.78 -4.49 -26.60
C ILE A 127 -17.83 -5.02 -27.57
N SER A 128 -18.72 -4.14 -28.06
CA SER A 128 -19.51 -4.40 -29.25
C SER A 128 -18.67 -4.05 -30.48
N GLY A 129 -17.50 -4.67 -30.59
CA GLY A 129 -16.77 -4.71 -31.85
C GLY A 129 -17.15 -6.02 -32.50
N GLU A 130 -17.93 -5.99 -33.59
CA GLU A 130 -17.83 -7.05 -34.58
C GLU A 130 -16.33 -7.19 -34.89
N MET A 131 -15.72 -8.29 -34.44
CA MET A 131 -14.41 -8.66 -34.96
C MET A 131 -14.64 -9.03 -36.41
N SER A 132 -14.54 -8.06 -37.31
CA SER A 132 -14.29 -8.32 -38.72
C SER A 132 -12.91 -8.96 -38.79
N VAL A 133 -12.88 -10.28 -38.69
CA VAL A 133 -11.71 -11.07 -39.06
C VAL A 133 -11.56 -10.84 -40.56
N SER A 134 -10.81 -9.82 -40.96
CA SER A 134 -10.38 -9.65 -42.34
C SER A 134 -9.48 -10.84 -42.62
N ASN A 135 -10.03 -11.87 -43.26
CA ASN A 135 -9.26 -12.98 -43.75
C ASN A 135 -8.41 -12.44 -44.92
N PRO A 136 -7.10 -12.23 -44.73
CA PRO A 136 -6.26 -11.60 -45.76
C PRO A 136 -6.11 -12.49 -47.00
N PHE A 137 -6.54 -13.75 -46.91
CA PHE A 137 -6.47 -14.74 -47.97
C PHE A 137 -7.81 -14.99 -48.68
N ALA A 138 -8.86 -14.22 -48.35
CA ALA A 138 -10.20 -14.43 -48.91
C ALA A 138 -10.27 -14.31 -50.45
N ASN A 139 -9.28 -13.63 -51.05
CA ASN A 139 -9.22 -13.38 -52.49
C ASN A 139 -8.12 -14.17 -53.22
N LEU A 140 -7.46 -15.14 -52.55
CA LEU A 140 -6.46 -15.99 -53.18
C LEU A 140 -7.09 -17.27 -53.73
N SER A 141 -6.59 -17.70 -54.88
CA SER A 141 -6.90 -19.03 -55.43
C SER A 141 -6.20 -20.15 -54.66
N GLU A 142 -6.70 -21.39 -54.76
CA GLU A 142 -6.11 -22.55 -54.08
C GLU A 142 -4.63 -22.77 -54.47
N GLU A 143 -4.26 -22.43 -55.70
CA GLU A 143 -2.89 -22.58 -56.19
C GLU A 143 -1.95 -21.52 -55.59
N GLU A 144 -2.42 -20.30 -55.38
CA GLU A 144 -1.66 -19.25 -54.70
C GLU A 144 -1.47 -19.56 -53.21
N LEU A 145 -2.49 -20.13 -52.57
CA LEU A 145 -2.40 -20.60 -51.18
C LEU A 145 -1.37 -21.71 -51.01
N ARG A 146 -1.33 -22.67 -51.95
CA ARG A 146 -0.33 -23.76 -51.92
C ARG A 146 1.09 -23.24 -52.10
N ARG A 147 1.31 -22.30 -53.03
CA ARG A 147 2.65 -21.68 -53.21
C ARG A 147 3.11 -20.95 -51.96
N LEU A 148 2.24 -20.20 -51.31
CA LEU A 148 2.55 -19.51 -50.05
C LEU A 148 2.93 -20.48 -48.93
N ALA A 149 2.29 -21.65 -48.86
CA ALA A 149 2.60 -22.67 -47.86
C ALA A 149 3.93 -23.42 -48.14
N GLU A 150 4.38 -23.42 -49.40
CA GLU A 150 5.64 -24.05 -49.82
C GLU A 150 6.84 -23.09 -49.67
N ASP A 151 6.65 -21.77 -49.78
CA ASP A 151 7.71 -20.75 -49.62
C ASP A 151 8.09 -20.46 -48.15
N ASP A 152 7.22 -20.80 -47.19
CA ASP A 152 7.44 -20.63 -45.74
C ASP A 152 8.12 -21.86 -45.07
N GLY A 153 8.62 -22.82 -45.87
CA GLY A 153 9.24 -24.09 -45.44
C GLY A 153 10.77 -24.15 -45.52
#